data_AF-A0A920JJP2-F1
#
_entry.id   AF-A0A920JJP2-F1
#
_cell.length_a   1.000
_cell.length_b   1.000
_cell.length_c   1.000
_cell.angle_alpha   90.00
_cell.angle_beta   90.00
_cell.angle_gamma   90.00
#
_symmetry.space_group_name_H-M   'P 1'
#
loop_
_entity.id
_entity.type
_entity.pdbx_description
1 polymer ?
#
loop_
_entity_poly.entity_id
_entity_poly.type
_entity_poly.pdbx_seq_one_letter_code
_entity_poly.pdbx_strand_id
1 'polypeptide(L)' 'MESIKGKASDFCHVVTQNRNIKDTDLEVNGKISEHWMSIAQCFAGEPEDPPQQGTRK' A
#
# COMPACT_ATOMS: atom_id res chain seq x y z
N MET A 1 14.87 4.90 11.26
CA MET A 1 15.17 4.50 9.87
C MET A 1 13.83 4.28 9.19
N GLU A 2 13.66 4.80 7.98
CA GLU A 2 12.42 4.68 7.21
C GLU A 2 12.54 3.50 6.25
N SER A 3 11.59 2.55 6.26
CA SER A 3 11.62 1.42 5.33
C SER A 3 10.25 0.76 5.16
N ILE A 4 10.00 0.24 3.96
CA ILE A 4 8.89 -0.66 3.65
C ILE A 4 9.52 -1.98 3.19
N LYS A 5 9.13 -3.10 3.80
CA LYS A 5 9.69 -4.42 3.52
C LYS A 5 8.59 -5.45 3.32
N GLY A 6 8.86 -6.45 2.48
CA GLY A 6 7.94 -7.55 2.21
C GLY A 6 8.05 -7.99 0.75
N LYS A 7 7.03 -8.69 0.26
CA LYS A 7 7.01 -9.15 -1.13
C LYS A 7 6.82 -7.98 -2.08
N ALA A 8 7.58 -8.00 -3.19
CA ALA A 8 7.40 -7.03 -4.27
C ALA A 8 5.97 -7.05 -4.85
N SER A 9 5.35 -8.24 -4.93
CA SER A 9 3.97 -8.39 -5.40
C SER A 9 2.97 -7.64 -4.51
N ASP A 10 3.15 -7.72 -3.20
CA ASP A 10 2.24 -7.09 -2.23
C ASP A 10 2.35 -5.58 -2.33
N PHE A 11 3.58 -5.07 -2.43
CA PHE A 11 3.85 -3.66 -2.70
C PHE A 11 3.18 -3.19 -3.99
N CYS A 12 3.38 -3.91 -5.10
CA CYS A 12 2.75 -3.61 -6.38
C CYS A 12 1.21 -3.60 -6.28
N HIS A 13 0.60 -4.54 -5.56
CA HIS A 13 -0.84 -4.59 -5.37
C HIS A 13 -1.37 -3.39 -4.57
N VAL A 14 -0.64 -2.93 -3.56
CA VAL A 14 -1.03 -1.75 -2.78
C VAL A 14 -0.91 -0.48 -3.61
N VAL A 15 0.23 -0.25 -4.28
CA VAL A 15 0.42 0.97 -5.08
C VAL A 15 -0.41 0.97 -6.36
N THR A 16 -0.92 -0.17 -6.83
CA THR A 16 -1.92 -0.21 -7.92
C THR A 16 -3.35 -0.20 -7.39
N GLN A 17 -3.55 0.04 -6.09
CA GLN A 17 -4.85 0.11 -5.39
C GLN A 17 -5.71 -1.16 -5.57
N ASN A 18 -5.07 -2.30 -5.85
CA ASN A 18 -5.74 -3.60 -5.97
C ASN A 18 -6.03 -4.24 -4.61
N ARG A 19 -5.22 -3.94 -3.59
CA ARG A 19 -5.37 -4.45 -2.22
C ARG A 19 -5.16 -3.34 -1.19
N ASN A 20 -5.87 -3.47 -0.07
CA ASN A 20 -5.57 -2.69 1.11
C ASN A 20 -4.22 -3.13 1.71
N ILE A 21 -3.41 -2.19 2.18
CA ILE A 21 -2.14 -2.52 2.84
C ILE A 21 -2.32 -3.45 4.05
N LYS A 22 -3.45 -3.35 4.76
CA LYS A 22 -3.77 -4.21 5.90
C LYS A 22 -4.03 -5.67 5.51
N ASP A 23 -4.21 -5.94 4.22
CA ASP A 23 -4.38 -7.28 3.64
C ASP A 23 -3.06 -7.81 3.05
N THR A 24 -1.91 -7.24 3.43
CA THR A 24 -0.58 -7.64 2.97
C THR A 24 0.38 -7.89 4.13
N ASP A 25 1.46 -8.62 3.87
CA ASP A 25 2.55 -8.86 4.83
C ASP A 25 3.62 -7.74 4.78
N LEU A 26 3.27 -6.53 4.33
CA LEU A 26 4.21 -5.41 4.24
C LEU A 26 4.50 -4.84 5.64
N GLU A 27 5.78 -4.87 6.02
CA GLU A 27 6.28 -4.21 7.22
C GLU A 27 6.65 -2.76 6.89
N VAL A 28 5.88 -1.81 7.43
CA VAL A 28 6.12 -0.38 7.28
C VAL A 28 6.74 0.16 8.57
N ASN A 29 7.93 0.74 8.46
CA ASN A 29 8.67 1.27 9.60
C ASN A 29 8.97 2.75 9.39
N GLY A 30 8.49 3.58 10.33
CA GLY A 30 8.74 5.01 10.35
C GLY A 30 7.61 5.84 9.76
N LYS A 31 7.49 7.09 10.25
CA LYS A 31 6.34 7.96 9.98
C LYS A 31 6.26 8.39 8.52
N ILE A 32 7.41 8.54 7.85
CA ILE A 32 7.44 8.92 6.43
C ILE A 32 6.95 7.75 5.59
N SER A 33 7.38 6.53 5.95
CA SER A 33 6.95 5.31 5.28
C SER A 33 5.45 5.05 5.44
N GLU A 34 4.91 5.25 6.64
CA GLU A 34 3.47 5.17 6.91
C GLU A 34 2.67 6.18 6.08
N HIS A 35 3.11 7.45 6.07
CA HIS A 35 2.43 8.48 5.30
C HIS A 35 2.51 8.20 3.81
N TRP A 36 3.67 7.81 3.30
CA TRP A 36 3.85 7.48 1.89
C TRP A 36 2.91 6.34 1.47
N MET A 37 2.86 5.25 2.25
CA MET A 37 1.96 4.13 1.97
C MET A 37 0.47 4.50 2.03
N SER A 38 0.08 5.59 2.71
CA SER A 38 -1.30 6.08 2.69
C SER A 38 -1.69 6.85 1.42
N ILE A 39 -0.71 7.33 0.65
CA ILE A 39 -0.94 8.15 -0.56
C ILE A 39 -0.34 7.54 -1.83
N ALA A 40 0.42 6.45 -1.72
CA ALA A 40 1.16 5.86 -2.82
C ALA A 40 0.23 5.25 -3.86
N GLN A 41 0.43 5.65 -5.12
CA GLN A 41 -0.26 5.06 -6.26
C GLN A 41 0.60 5.03 -7.52
N CYS A 42 0.35 4.06 -8.40
CA CYS A 42 1.02 3.84 -9.67
C CYS A 42 0.38 4.62 -10.83
N PHE A 43 -0.86 5.07 -10.66
CA PHE A 43 -1.61 5.82 -11.67
C PHE A 43 -1.45 7.32 -11.47
N ALA A 44 -1.51 8.08 -12.57
CA ALA A 44 -1.54 9.53 -12.53
C ALA A 44 -2.98 10.00 -12.26
N GLY A 45 -3.19 10.83 -11.24
CA GLY A 45 -4.51 11.30 -10.82
C GLY A 45 -4.59 11.46 -9.31
N GLU A 46 -5.75 11.84 -8.78
CA GLU A 46 -5.99 11.72 -7.35
C GLU A 46 -6.12 10.25 -6.95
N PRO A 47 -5.67 9.85 -5.75
CA PRO A 47 -5.82 8.47 -5.29
C PRO A 47 -7.31 8.14 -5.13
N GLU A 48 -7.75 7.03 -5.70
CA GLU A 48 -9.05 6.45 -5.35
C GLU A 48 -9.00 5.82 -3.95
N ASP A 49 -10.16 5.75 -3.28
CA ASP A 49 -10.23 5.06 -1.99
C ASP A 49 -9.94 3.56 -2.21
N PRO A 50 -8.96 2.98 -1.47
CA PRO A 50 -8.66 1.57 -1.61
C PRO A 50 -9.89 0.74 -1.23
N PRO A 51 -10.10 -0.42 -1.89
CA PRO A 51 -11.20 -1.31 -1.55
C PRO A 51 -11.16 -1.66 -0.06
N GLN A 52 -12.34 -1.75 0.55
CA GLN A 52 -12.45 -2.14 1.95
C GLN A 52 -11.79 -3.49 2.19
N GLN A 53 -11.25 -3.67 3.41
CA GLN A 53 -10.57 -4.88 3.82
C GLN A 53 -11.39 -6.14 3.48
N GLY A 54 -10.77 -7.14 2.86
CA GLY A 54 -11.40 -8.42 2.55
C GLY A 54 -12.37 -8.45 1.35
N THR A 55 -12.50 -7.36 0.58
CA THR A 55 -13.38 -7.34 -0.60
C THR A 55 -12.78 -7.97 -1.87
N ARG A 56 -11.45 -8.16 -1.93
CA ARG A 56 -10.75 -8.81 -3.06
C ARG A 56 -9.66 -9.76 -2.52
N LYS A 57 -9.63 -11.00 -3.02
CA LYS A 57 -8.69 -12.06 -2.59
C LYS A 57 -7.40 -12.10 -3.38
#